data_AF-A0A644ZKB2-F1
#
_entry.id   AF-A0A644ZKB2-F1
#
_cell.length_a   1.000
_cell.length_b   1.000
_cell.length_c   1.000
_cell.angle_alpha   90.00
_cell.angle_beta   90.00
_cell.angle_gamma   90.00
#
_symmetry.space_group_name_H-M   'P 1'
#
loop_
_entity.id
_entity.type
_entity.pdbx_description
1 polymer ?
#
loop_
_entity_poly.entity_id
_entity_poly.type
_entity_poly.pdbx_seq_one_letter_code
_entity_poly.pdbx_strand_id
1 'polypeptide(L)' 'MRLFFTSAEEGAETSVYLACDPDAAKFSGEYFYKKHVEPSSPASKNLESAYRLYNISLRLAGLGSDPLS' A
#
# COMPACT_ATOMS: atom_id res chain seq x y z
N MET A 1 23.47 0.27 -22.07
CA MET A 1 22.19 -0.06 -21.43
C MET A 1 21.44 1.24 -21.15
N ARG A 2 20.27 1.47 -21.76
CA ARG A 2 19.37 2.54 -21.31
C ARG A 2 18.58 1.99 -20.14
N LEU A 3 18.77 2.54 -18.95
CA LEU A 3 17.83 2.28 -17.86
C LEU A 3 16.54 2.99 -18.24
N PHE A 4 15.51 2.22 -18.59
CA PHE A 4 14.15 2.74 -18.80
C PHE A 4 13.56 3.02 -17.42
N PHE A 5 13.95 4.15 -16.84
CA PHE A 5 13.33 4.66 -15.62
C PHE A 5 11.98 5.25 -15.98
N THR A 6 10.96 4.84 -15.23
CA THR A 6 9.65 5.48 -15.20
C THR A 6 9.81 6.94 -14.78
N SER A 7 9.09 7.86 -15.42
CA SER A 7 9.12 9.27 -15.02
C SER A 7 8.47 9.45 -13.64
N ALA A 8 8.68 10.61 -13.01
CA ALA A 8 8.01 10.90 -11.73
C ALA A 8 6.49 10.93 -11.90
N GLU A 9 6.02 11.49 -13.00
CA GLU A 9 4.60 11.55 -13.39
C GLU A 9 4.03 10.14 -13.54
N GLU A 10 4.67 9.29 -14.35
CA GLU A 10 4.25 7.91 -14.59
C GLU A 10 4.26 7.09 -13.28
N GLY A 11 5.25 7.31 -12.40
CA GLY A 11 5.36 6.63 -11.11
C GLY A 11 4.28 7.03 -10.10
N ALA A 12 3.81 8.28 -10.16
CA ALA A 12 2.78 8.80 -9.27
C ALA A 12 1.35 8.42 -9.72
N GLU A 13 1.13 8.08 -10.99
CA GLU A 13 -0.20 7.89 -11.58
C GLU A 13 -1.13 7.01 -10.73
N THR A 14 -0.66 5.87 -10.24
CA THR A 14 -1.50 4.94 -9.48
C THR A 14 -1.93 5.54 -8.14
N SER A 15 -1.03 6.26 -7.47
CA SER A 15 -1.34 6.90 -6.18
C SER A 15 -2.33 8.04 -6.37
N VAL A 16 -2.14 8.86 -7.40
CA VAL A 16 -3.06 9.97 -7.73
C VAL A 16 -4.44 9.44 -8.11
N TYR A 17 -4.51 8.38 -8.93
CA TYR A 17 -5.77 7.71 -9.28
C TYR A 17 -6.53 7.24 -8.02
N LEU A 18 -5.86 6.48 -7.14
CA LEU A 18 -6.50 5.96 -5.92
C LEU A 18 -6.94 7.07 -4.94
N ALA A 19 -6.21 8.19 -4.90
CA ALA A 19 -6.52 9.30 -4.00
C ALA A 19 -7.63 10.22 -4.52
N CYS A 20 -7.80 10.34 -5.84
CA CYS A 20 -8.62 11.40 -6.44
C CYS A 20 -9.79 10.90 -7.28
N ASP A 21 -9.73 9.68 -7.84
CA ASP A 21 -10.77 9.18 -8.74
C ASP A 21 -11.95 8.57 -7.94
N PRO A 22 -13.18 9.08 -8.10
CA PRO A 22 -14.34 8.52 -7.40
C PRO A 22 -14.60 7.04 -7.69
N ASP A 23 -14.23 6.55 -8.89
CA ASP A 23 -14.38 5.13 -9.23
C ASP A 23 -13.45 4.24 -8.43
N ALA A 24 -12.35 4.78 -7.89
CA ALA A 24 -11.44 4.04 -7.02
C ALA A 24 -12.01 3.82 -5.61
N ALA A 25 -12.97 4.65 -5.17
CA ALA A 25 -13.54 4.59 -3.82
C ALA A 25 -14.28 3.28 -3.51
N LYS A 26 -14.63 2.49 -4.54
CA LYS A 26 -15.26 1.17 -4.38
C LYS A 26 -14.28 0.08 -3.90
N PHE A 27 -12.97 0.34 -3.92
CA PHE A 27 -11.96 -0.64 -3.55
C PHE A 27 -11.44 -0.38 -2.13
N SER A 28 -11.18 -1.45 -1.39
CA SER A 28 -10.52 -1.41 -0.08
C SER A 28 -9.71 -2.68 0.12
N GLY A 29 -8.48 -2.55 0.63
CA GLY A 29 -7.58 -3.69 0.90
C GLY A 29 -6.94 -4.34 -0.34
N GLU A 30 -7.18 -3.80 -1.53
CA GLU A 30 -6.62 -4.32 -2.79
C GLU A 30 -5.20 -3.80 -3.06
N TYR A 31 -4.40 -4.61 -3.76
CA TYR A 31 -3.09 -4.21 -4.26
C TYR A 31 -3.21 -3.71 -5.70
N PHE A 32 -2.67 -2.52 -5.96
CA PHE A 32 -2.73 -1.88 -7.28
C PHE A 32 -1.36 -1.75 -7.94
N TYR A 33 -1.34 -1.94 -9.25
CA TYR A 33 -0.20 -1.63 -10.12
C TYR A 33 -0.70 -1.05 -11.43
N LYS A 34 -0.13 0.09 -11.87
CA LYS A 34 -0.56 0.80 -13.08
C LYS A 34 -2.08 1.02 -13.15
N LYS A 35 -2.70 1.43 -12.04
CA LYS A 35 -4.16 1.68 -11.90
C LYS A 35 -5.06 0.43 -12.04
N HIS A 36 -4.51 -0.78 -11.97
CA HIS A 36 -5.27 -2.02 -11.97
C HIS A 36 -5.04 -2.83 -10.69
N VAL A 37 -6.06 -3.56 -10.25
CA VAL A 37 -5.93 -4.55 -9.17
C VAL A 37 -5.08 -5.72 -9.68
N GLU A 38 -4.03 -6.06 -8.95
CA GLU A 38 -3.10 -7.13 -9.30
C GLU A 38 -2.91 -8.08 -8.11
N PRO A 39 -2.60 -9.37 -8.34
CA PRO A 39 -2.32 -10.29 -7.27
C PRO A 39 -1.04 -9.91 -6.53
N SER A 40 -1.15 -9.79 -5.21
CA SER A 40 0.00 -9.66 -4.31
C SER A 40 0.56 -11.04 -3.90
N SER A 41 1.74 -11.03 -3.27
CA SER A 41 2.35 -12.26 -2.75
C SER A 41 1.45 -12.94 -1.71
N PRO A 42 1.41 -14.28 -1.62
CA PRO A 42 0.60 -14.96 -0.60
C PRO A 42 0.95 -14.55 0.83
N ALA A 43 2.24 -14.31 1.11
CA ALA A 43 2.71 -13.87 2.41
C ALA A 43 2.10 -12.52 2.84
N SER A 44 1.80 -11.62 1.89
CA SER A 44 1.16 -10.33 2.19
C SER A 44 -0.27 -10.47 2.76
N LYS A 45 -0.90 -11.63 2.58
CA LYS A 45 -2.26 -11.93 3.05
C LYS A 45 -2.29 -12.61 4.42
N ASN A 46 -1.13 -12.84 5.04
CA ASN A 46 -1.04 -13.45 6.37
C ASN A 46 -1.34 -12.41 7.46
N LEU A 47 -2.54 -12.49 8.04
CA LEU A 47 -3.00 -11.55 9.06
C LEU A 47 -2.18 -11.62 10.36
N GLU A 48 -1.75 -12.80 10.79
CA GLU A 48 -0.91 -12.96 11.99
C GLU A 48 0.40 -12.16 11.86
N SER A 49 1.03 -12.26 10.69
CA SER A 49 2.25 -11.54 10.36
C SER A 49 2.00 -10.03 10.27
N ALA A 50 0.87 -9.61 9.69
CA ALA A 50 0.48 -8.20 9.63
C ALA A 50 0.28 -7.61 11.04
N TYR A 51 -0.45 -8.28 11.93
CA TYR A 51 -0.65 -7.84 13.31
C TYR A 51 0.65 -7.81 14.11
N ARG A 52 1.50 -8.83 13.96
CA ARG A 52 2.80 -8.86 14.62
C ARG A 52 3.69 -7.71 14.15
N LEU A 53 3.73 -7.46 12.84
CA LEU A 53 4.50 -6.36 12.24
C LEU A 53 4.01 -5.01 12.78
N TYR A 54 2.70 -4.77 12.74
CA TYR A 54 2.10 -3.52 13.22
C TYR A 54 2.44 -3.24 14.69
N ASN A 55 2.27 -4.22 15.58
CA ASN A 55 2.58 -4.07 17.01
C ASN A 55 4.07 -3.79 17.28
N ILE A 56 4.98 -4.43 16.53
CA ILE A 56 6.41 -4.16 16.64
C ILE A 56 6.70 -2.72 16.17
N SER A 57 6.13 -2.32 15.03
CA SER A 57 6.31 -0.97 14.47
C SER A 57 5.81 0.12 15.41
N LEU A 58 4.67 -0.06 16.07
CA LEU A 58 4.18 0.86 17.10
C LEU A 58 5.20 1.07 18.21
N ARG A 59 5.74 -0.03 18.78
CA ARG A 59 6.79 0.04 19.81
C ARG A 59 8.06 0.73 19.32
N LEU A 60 8.49 0.45 18.09
CA LEU A 60 9.67 1.08 17.49
C LEU A 60 9.47 2.57 17.24
N ALA A 61 8.25 2.99 16.90
CA ALA A 61 7.87 4.38 16.72
C ALA A 61 7.61 5.11 18.06
N GLY A 62 7.70 4.42 19.21
CA GLY A 62 7.37 4.99 20.52
C GLY A 62 5.87 5.21 20.74
N LEU A 63 5.02 4.62 19.89
CA LEU A 63 3.57 4.64 20.02
C LEU A 63 3.19 3.45 20.91
N GLY A 64 2.86 3.71 22.19
CA GLY A 64 2.59 2.64 23.17
C GLY A 64 1.35 1.78 22.86
N SER A 65 0.44 2.30 22.06
CA SER A 65 -0.77 1.65 21.56
C SER A 65 -1.16 2.25 20.21
N ASP A 66 -2.10 1.64 19.50
CA ASP A 66 -2.66 2.20 18.28
C ASP A 66 -3.35 3.54 18.60
N PRO A 67 -2.94 4.66 17.97
CA PRO A 67 -3.51 5.98 18.22
C PRO A 67 -4.92 6.18 17.62
N LEU A 68 -5.39 5.26 16.76
CA LEU A 68 -6.69 5.32 16.11
C LEU A 68 -7.70 4.33 16.70
N SER A 69 -7.28 3.54 17.69
CA SER A 69 -8.12 2.61 18.45
C SER A 69 -8.91 3.30 19.58
#